data_AF-A0A2G2XU11-F1
#
_entry.id   AF-A0A2G2XU11-F1
#
_cell.length_a   1.000
_cell.length_b   1.000
_cell.length_c   1.000
_cell.angle_alpha   90.00
_cell.angle_beta   90.00
_cell.angle_gamma   90.00
#
_symmetry.space_group_name_H-M   'P 1'
#
loop_
_entity.id
_entity.type
_entity.pdbx_description
1 polymer ?
#
loop_
_entity_poly.entity_id
_entity_poly.type
_entity_poly.pdbx_seq_one_letter_code
_entity_poly.pdbx_strand_id
1 'polypeptide(L)'
;MESTTRRSSGGGILEGFYRVVMRRTPVYVAFVITGALLAERAVDYGVHKLWEKNNVGKRYEDISVLGQRPVDEQISSNEVLF
;
A
#
# COMPACT_ATOMS: atom_id res chain seq x y z
N MET A 1 -52.07 -11.85 23.32
CA MET A 1 -52.09 -11.57 21.88
C MET A 1 -51.27 -10.33 21.62
N GLU A 2 -50.28 -10.50 20.77
CA GLU A 2 -49.25 -9.57 20.31
C GLU A 2 -49.67 -8.11 20.17
N SER A 3 -48.91 -7.23 20.83
CA SER A 3 -48.52 -5.95 20.25
C SER A 3 -47.01 -5.97 20.04
N THR A 4 -46.54 -6.83 19.13
CA THR A 4 -45.20 -6.70 18.55
C THR A 4 -45.12 -5.33 17.89
N THR A 5 -44.54 -4.37 18.61
CA THR A 5 -44.10 -3.10 18.06
C THR A 5 -43.29 -3.42 16.81
N ARG A 6 -43.83 -3.09 15.62
CA ARG A 6 -43.09 -3.11 14.36
C ARG A 6 -41.76 -2.43 14.62
N ARG A 7 -40.66 -3.20 14.62
CA ARG A 7 -39.30 -2.65 14.52
C ARG A 7 -39.24 -1.95 13.17
N SER A 8 -39.57 -0.67 13.16
CA SER A 8 -39.25 0.27 12.09
C SER A 8 -37.74 0.48 12.08
N SER A 9 -37.01 -0.57 11.70
CA SER A 9 -35.58 -0.53 11.38
C SER A 9 -35.47 0.03 9.96
N GLY A 10 -35.53 1.35 9.83
CA GLY A 10 -35.12 2.02 8.60
C GLY A 10 -33.66 1.66 8.31
N GLY A 11 -33.42 0.95 7.21
CA GLY A 11 -32.13 0.39 6.86
C GLY A 11 -30.99 1.40 6.95
N GLY A 12 -29.95 1.06 7.72
CA GLY A 12 -28.83 1.95 8.02
C GLY A 12 -27.96 2.29 6.80
N ILE A 13 -26.87 3.05 7.04
CA ILE A 13 -25.90 3.46 6.00
C ILE A 13 -25.41 2.26 5.17
N LEU A 14 -25.17 1.11 5.82
CA LEU A 14 -24.76 -0.12 5.15
C LEU A 14 -25.83 -0.69 4.23
N GLU A 15 -27.10 -0.58 4.60
CA GLU A 15 -28.22 -1.02 3.76
C GLU A 15 -28.43 -0.07 2.56
N GLY A 16 -28.21 1.23 2.76
CA GLY A 16 -28.13 2.20 1.67
C GLY A 16 -27.00 1.88 0.69
N PHE A 17 -25.79 1.59 1.21
CA PHE A 17 -24.65 1.19 0.39
C PHE A 17 -24.91 -0.11 -0.37
N TYR A 18 -25.46 -1.12 0.30
CA TYR A 18 -25.83 -2.40 -0.31
C TYR A 18 -26.81 -2.20 -1.47
N ARG A 19 -27.83 -1.37 -1.28
CA ARG A 19 -28.84 -1.10 -2.31
C ARG A 19 -28.25 -0.44 -3.56
N VAL A 20 -27.22 0.39 -3.38
CA VAL A 20 -26.56 1.13 -4.48
C VAL A 20 -25.54 0.25 -5.20
N VAL A 21 -24.70 -0.44 -4.45
CA VAL A 21 -23.50 -1.10 -5.00
C VAL A 21 -23.71 -2.59 -5.25
N MET A 22 -24.42 -3.29 -4.37
CA MET A 22 -24.54 -4.75 -4.38
C MET A 22 -25.81 -5.27 -5.07
N ARG A 23 -26.83 -4.42 -5.26
CA ARG A 23 -28.15 -4.87 -5.75
C ARG A 23 -28.16 -5.34 -7.22
N ARG A 24 -27.25 -4.85 -8.05
CA ARG A 24 -27.18 -5.17 -9.49
C ARG A 24 -25.83 -5.75 -9.83
N THR A 25 -25.81 -6.97 -10.38
CA THR A 25 -24.59 -7.69 -10.77
C THR A 25 -23.60 -6.85 -11.59
N PRO A 26 -23.99 -6.11 -12.65
CA PRO A 26 -23.02 -5.30 -13.39
C PRO A 26 -22.43 -4.15 -12.57
N VAL A 27 -23.23 -3.50 -11.71
CA VAL A 27 -22.77 -2.42 -10.82
C VAL A 27 -21.80 -2.96 -9.78
N TYR A 28 -22.13 -4.10 -9.19
CA TYR A 28 -21.28 -4.80 -8.24
C TYR A 28 -19.92 -5.15 -8.86
N VAL A 29 -19.91 -5.75 -10.05
CA VAL A 29 -18.67 -6.13 -10.74
C VAL A 29 -17.83 -4.89 -11.07
N ALA A 30 -18.44 -3.82 -11.57
CA ALA A 30 -17.74 -2.57 -11.84
C ALA A 30 -17.14 -1.95 -10.57
N PHE A 31 -17.88 -1.99 -9.46
CA PHE A 31 -17.41 -1.52 -8.16
C PHE A 31 -16.22 -2.35 -7.65
N VAL A 32 -16.29 -3.68 -7.77
CA VAL A 32 -15.18 -4.56 -7.37
C VAL A 32 -13.93 -4.28 -8.21
N ILE A 33 -14.06 -4.16 -9.54
CA ILE A 33 -12.92 -3.86 -10.42
C ILE A 33 -12.31 -2.50 -10.07
N THR A 34 -13.16 -1.46 -9.97
CA THR A 34 -12.70 -0.10 -9.67
C THR A 34 -12.06 -0.03 -8.27
N GLY A 35 -12.70 -0.68 -7.29
CA GLY A 35 -12.20 -0.77 -5.93
C GLY A 35 -10.86 -1.50 -5.86
N ALA A 36 -10.68 -2.59 -6.60
CA ALA A 36 -9.43 -3.33 -6.66
C ALA A 36 -8.29 -2.47 -7.24
N LEU A 37 -8.53 -1.75 -8.34
CA LEU A 37 -7.52 -0.89 -8.96
C LEU A 37 -7.08 0.26 -8.03
N LEU A 38 -8.03 0.84 -7.28
CA LEU A 38 -7.71 1.88 -6.31
C LEU A 38 -7.00 1.31 -5.07
N ALA A 39 -7.45 0.15 -4.60
CA ALA A 39 -6.88 -0.52 -3.43
C ALA A 39 -5.44 -0.96 -3.69
N GLU A 40 -5.12 -1.49 -4.87
CA GLU A 40 -3.75 -1.87 -5.28
C GLU A 40 -2.78 -0.70 -5.05
N ARG A 41 -3.08 0.48 -5.63
CA ARG A 41 -2.21 1.66 -5.52
C ARG A 41 -2.11 2.20 -4.10
N ALA A 42 -3.22 2.18 -3.37
CA ALA A 42 -3.24 2.65 -1.99
C ALA A 42 -2.40 1.73 -1.08
N VAL A 43 -2.51 0.41 -1.25
CA VAL A 43 -1.76 -0.59 -0.48
C VAL A 43 -0.28 -0.51 -0.83
N ASP A 44 0.08 -0.52 -2.13
CA ASP A 44 1.48 -0.44 -2.56
C ASP A 44 2.16 0.82 -2.02
N TYR A 45 1.52 1.98 -2.16
CA TYR A 45 2.06 3.22 -1.62
C TYR A 45 2.20 3.19 -0.10
N GLY A 46 1.18 2.68 0.60
CA GLY A 46 1.18 2.60 2.05
C GLY A 46 2.28 1.69 2.59
N VAL A 47 2.39 0.48 2.03
CA VAL A 47 3.39 -0.51 2.42
C VAL A 47 4.80 -0.03 2.07
N HIS A 48 5.00 0.50 0.86
CA HIS A 48 6.30 1.01 0.44
C HIS A 48 6.76 2.12 1.38
N LYS A 49 5.90 3.10 1.64
CA LYS A 49 6.24 4.23 2.53
C LYS A 49 6.48 3.80 3.97
N LEU A 50 5.81 2.77 4.45
CA LEU A 50 6.07 2.20 5.77
C LEU A 50 7.42 1.47 5.80
N TRP A 51 7.74 0.72 4.76
CA TRP A 51 9.02 0.03 4.62
C TRP A 51 10.19 1.01 4.52
N GLU A 52 10.06 2.08 3.72
CA GLU A 52 11.07 3.13 3.61
C GLU A 52 11.36 3.76 4.97
N LYS A 53 10.31 4.10 5.73
CA LYS A 53 10.44 4.63 7.09
C LYS A 53 11.13 3.67 8.06
N ASN A 54 10.89 2.37 7.91
CA ASN A 54 11.48 1.37 8.79
C ASN A 54 12.94 1.02 8.40
N ASN A 55 13.34 1.27 7.16
CA ASN A 55 14.65 0.90 6.62
C ASN A 55 15.52 2.12 6.26
N VAL A 56 15.24 3.28 6.87
CA VAL A 56 16.07 4.48 6.74
C VAL A 56 17.53 4.15 7.11
N GLY A 57 18.46 4.54 6.23
CA GLY A 57 19.90 4.29 6.40
C GLY A 57 20.37 2.92 5.89
N LYS A 58 19.45 2.04 5.46
CA LYS A 58 19.78 0.71 4.93
C LYS A 58 19.49 0.57 3.43
N ARG A 59 18.84 1.56 2.83
CA ARG A 59 18.53 1.57 1.40
C ARG A 59 19.81 1.85 0.62
N TYR A 60 19.85 1.39 -0.63
CA TYR A 60 20.95 1.72 -1.53
C TYR A 60 21.19 3.23 -1.59
N GLU A 61 20.14 4.02 -1.77
CA GLU A 61 20.25 5.49 -1.82
C GLU A 61 20.81 6.16 -0.56
N ASP A 62 20.77 5.50 0.60
CA ASP A 62 21.29 6.05 1.86
C ASP A 62 22.79 5.78 2.05
N ILE A 63 23.42 4.98 1.18
CA ILE A 63 24.82 4.60 1.30
C ILE A 63 25.69 5.69 0.66
N SER A 64 26.34 6.48 1.49
CA SER A 64 27.19 7.63 1.09
C SER A 64 28.44 7.27 0.27
N VAL A 65 28.88 6.01 0.31
CA VAL A 65 30.11 5.53 -0.32
C VAL A 65 29.88 4.76 -1.63
N LEU A 66 28.64 4.71 -2.14
CA LEU A 66 28.37 4.01 -3.39
C LEU A 66 29.15 4.62 -4.55
N GLY A 67 29.96 3.79 -5.22
CA GLY A 67 30.77 4.20 -6.36
C GLY A 67 32.16 4.74 -6.01
N GLN A 68 32.53 4.86 -4.73
CA GLN A 68 33.91 5.13 -4.34
C GLN A 68 34.71 3.81 -4.31
N ARG A 69 35.85 3.74 -5.00
CA ARG A 69 36.78 2.61 -4.82
C ARG A 69 37.29 2.66 -3.38
N PRO A 70 37.32 1.53 -2.66
CA PRO A 70 37.95 1.48 -1.35
C PRO A 70 39.39 1.98 -1.46
N VAL A 71 39.76 2.93 -0.60
CA VAL A 71 41.06 3.63 -0.63
C VAL A 71 42.21 2.61 -0.54
N ASP A 72 41.98 1.49 0.13
CA ASP A 72 42.93 0.37 0.27
C ASP A 72 43.34 -0.23 -1.09
N GLU A 73 42.44 -0.26 -2.08
CA GLU A 73 42.74 -0.79 -3.42
C GLU A 73 43.52 0.23 -4.27
N GLN A 74 43.31 1.54 -4.07
CA GLN A 74 44.13 2.57 -4.70
C GLN A 74 45.53 2.63 -4.11
N ILE A 75 45.67 2.52 -2.79
CA ILE A 75 46.98 2.53 -2.12
C ILE A 75 47.78 1.28 -2.52
N SER A 76 47.17 0.10 -2.51
CA SER A 76 47.83 -1.14 -2.96
C SER A 76 48.23 -1.09 -4.43
N SER A 77 47.41 -0.52 -5.32
CA SER A 77 47.78 -0.35 -6.73
C SER A 77 48.94 0.62 -6.93
N ASN A 78 49.03 1.69 -6.11
CA ASN A 78 50.14 2.63 -6.17
C ASN A 78 51.44 2.04 -5.59
N GLU A 79 51.40 1.32 -4.47
CA GLU A 79 52.59 0.69 -3.88
C GLU A 79 53.18 -0.43 -4.74
N VAL A 80 52.37 -1.10 -5.56
CA VAL A 80 52.82 -2.17 -6.47
C VAL A 80 53.40 -1.61 -7.79
N LEU A 81 53.18 -0.32 -8.10
CA LEU A 81 53.69 0.36 -9.30
C LEU A 81 54.98 1.16 -9.07
N PHE A 82 55.61 1.07 -7.89
CA PHE A 82 56.94 1.61 -7.59
C PHE A 82 57.99 0.52 -7.34
#